data_AF-K1J4D4-F1
#
_entry.id   AF-K1J4D4-F1
#
_cell.length_a   1.000
_cell.length_b   1.000
_cell.length_c   1.000
_cell.angle_alpha   90.00
_cell.angle_beta   90.00
_cell.angle_gamma   90.00
#
_symmetry.space_group_name_H-M   'P 1'
#
loop_
_entity.id
_entity.type
_entity.pdbx_description
1 polymer ?
#
loop_
_entity_poly.entity_id
_entity_poly.type
_entity_poly.pdbx_seq_one_letter_code
_entity_poly.pdbx_strand_id
1 'polypeptide(L)'
;MLVHCLKNSMTERLKALGERLSLQEQEFAKVVSSIPGNPAVAATKLKDYSTAEASAWLVYLNQFEPTSKVSDELAQARYEQALANFSDKSVALMASDNGYDAAATKAKAALILLRLALEDASRNESQMHCFIFKRVGWPAYEAFGGFWGSSRDSQVPYCTVPKNLFNQPAWKRLWQTLEVQMGRVSPNFGTIVHGYYASWTINELHVNIAPQDFMAIDQKFMSTQPVEPRLSNWDEKSWPAIERDAVIKALPTVRQITKMWLQDEKGMQASAATIAANNIVAIWMNQRLDLIEEFSGAE
;
A
#
# COMPACT_ATOMS: atom_id res chain seq x y z
N MET A 1 -17.30 40.92 -27.78
CA MET A 1 -15.94 40.57 -28.26
C MET A 1 -14.90 40.46 -27.14
N LEU A 2 -14.78 41.45 -26.23
CA LEU A 2 -13.74 41.47 -25.18
C LEU A 2 -13.74 40.25 -24.21
N VAL A 3 -14.93 39.81 -23.78
CA VAL A 3 -15.11 38.63 -22.89
C VAL A 3 -14.64 37.33 -23.56
N HIS A 4 -14.78 37.24 -24.89
CA HIS A 4 -14.39 36.05 -25.65
C HIS A 4 -12.86 35.98 -25.83
N CYS A 5 -12.20 37.11 -26.06
CA CYS A 5 -10.73 37.18 -26.11
C CYS A 5 -10.08 36.88 -24.75
N LEU A 6 -10.64 37.39 -23.65
CA LEU A 6 -10.15 37.11 -22.30
C LEU A 6 -10.30 35.62 -21.95
N LYS A 7 -11.48 35.04 -22.24
CA LYS A 7 -11.74 33.62 -21.99
C LYS A 7 -10.76 32.73 -22.76
N ASN A 8 -10.56 33.00 -24.06
CA ASN A 8 -9.63 32.24 -24.89
C ASN A 8 -8.19 32.37 -24.38
N SER A 9 -7.74 33.57 -24.01
CA SER A 9 -6.40 33.77 -23.44
C SER A 9 -6.19 33.04 -22.11
N MET A 10 -7.19 33.04 -21.23
CA MET A 10 -7.12 32.30 -19.97
C MET A 10 -7.10 30.79 -20.20
N THR A 11 -7.90 30.27 -21.14
CA THR A 11 -7.89 28.85 -21.52
C THR A 11 -6.54 28.41 -22.08
N GLU A 12 -5.93 29.19 -22.98
CA GLU A 12 -4.60 28.89 -23.51
C GLU A 12 -3.51 28.92 -22.43
N ARG A 13 -3.57 29.88 -21.51
CA ARG A 13 -2.65 29.93 -20.36
C ARG A 13 -2.81 28.74 -19.43
N LEU A 14 -4.05 28.36 -19.11
CA LEU A 14 -4.32 27.17 -18.30
C LEU A 14 -3.81 25.90 -18.98
N LYS A 15 -3.99 25.77 -20.29
CA LYS A 15 -3.46 24.64 -21.08
C LYS A 15 -1.93 24.60 -21.04
N ALA A 16 -1.27 25.73 -21.31
CA ALA A 16 0.19 25.81 -21.29
C ALA A 16 0.79 25.56 -19.88
N LEU A 17 0.10 26.02 -18.83
CA LEU A 17 0.47 25.71 -17.44
C LEU A 17 0.31 24.22 -17.14
N GLY A 18 -0.79 23.60 -17.57
CA GLY A 18 -1.03 22.16 -17.41
C GLY A 18 0.02 21.31 -18.14
N GLU A 19 0.38 21.67 -19.38
CA GLU A 19 1.43 20.97 -20.14
C GLU A 19 2.81 21.07 -19.46
N ARG A 20 3.17 22.25 -18.94
CA ARG A 20 4.42 22.42 -18.19
C ARG A 20 4.43 21.63 -16.88
N LEU A 21 3.30 21.63 -16.16
CA LEU A 21 3.17 20.86 -14.94
C LEU A 21 3.35 19.36 -15.22
N SER A 22 2.66 18.83 -16.24
CA SER A 22 2.79 17.43 -16.62
C SER A 22 4.23 17.04 -17.00
N LEU A 23 4.95 17.91 -17.72
CA LEU A 23 6.36 17.66 -18.04
C LEU A 23 7.26 17.64 -16.80
N GLN A 24 7.02 18.54 -15.83
CA GLN A 24 7.76 18.52 -14.56
C GLN A 24 7.47 17.27 -13.75
N GLU A 25 6.21 16.82 -13.73
CA GLU A 25 5.81 15.59 -13.07
C GLU A 25 6.47 14.37 -13.69
N GLN A 26 6.51 14.29 -15.02
CA GLN A 26 7.20 13.23 -15.74
C GLN A 26 8.72 13.22 -15.49
N GLU A 27 9.37 14.37 -15.38
CA GLU A 27 10.79 14.42 -15.04
C GLU A 27 11.01 13.98 -13.59
N PHE A 28 10.22 14.52 -12.64
CA PHE A 28 10.29 14.12 -11.24
C PHE A 28 10.11 12.61 -11.07
N ALA A 29 9.13 12.05 -11.76
CA ALA A 29 8.87 10.63 -11.87
C ALA A 29 10.09 9.81 -12.32
N LYS A 30 10.79 10.26 -13.37
CA LYS A 30 12.02 9.61 -13.84
C LYS A 30 13.13 9.68 -12.80
N VAL A 31 13.24 10.78 -12.07
CA VAL A 31 14.21 10.92 -10.97
C VAL A 31 13.95 9.86 -9.90
N VAL A 32 12.72 9.76 -9.41
CA VAL A 32 12.33 8.77 -8.38
C VAL A 32 12.54 7.34 -8.89
N SER A 33 12.11 7.04 -10.11
CA SER A 33 12.28 5.71 -10.72
C SER A 33 13.74 5.31 -10.92
N SER A 34 14.67 6.28 -10.96
CA SER A 34 16.10 6.02 -11.11
C SER A 34 16.81 5.69 -9.79
N ILE A 35 16.16 5.94 -8.63
CA ILE A 35 16.72 5.70 -7.30
C ILE A 35 17.31 4.28 -7.18
N PRO A 36 16.66 3.20 -7.66
CA PRO A 36 17.21 1.88 -7.49
C PRO A 36 18.58 1.66 -8.14
N GLY A 37 18.83 2.29 -9.29
CA GLY A 37 20.09 2.16 -10.01
C GLY A 37 21.11 3.22 -9.63
N ASN A 38 20.66 4.45 -9.34
CA ASN A 38 21.53 5.61 -9.19
C ASN A 38 21.08 6.54 -8.05
N PRO A 39 21.11 6.10 -6.79
CA PRO A 39 20.56 6.87 -5.67
C PRO A 39 21.27 8.22 -5.46
N ALA A 40 22.57 8.33 -5.72
CA ALA A 40 23.30 9.61 -5.61
C ALA A 40 22.90 10.64 -6.68
N VAL A 41 22.65 10.17 -7.91
CA VAL A 41 22.19 11.02 -9.01
C VAL A 41 20.76 11.49 -8.74
N ALA A 42 19.90 10.58 -8.29
CA ALA A 42 18.54 10.91 -7.88
C ALA A 42 18.54 11.93 -6.73
N ALA A 43 19.34 11.71 -5.68
CA ALA A 43 19.51 12.66 -4.58
C ALA A 43 19.94 14.05 -5.06
N THR A 44 20.82 14.14 -6.04
CA THR A 44 21.28 15.42 -6.59
C THR A 44 20.14 16.16 -7.26
N LYS A 45 19.40 15.48 -8.15
CA LYS A 45 18.25 16.08 -8.84
C LYS A 45 17.10 16.45 -7.89
N LEU A 46 16.83 15.63 -6.87
CA LEU A 46 15.77 15.89 -5.90
C LEU A 46 16.00 17.17 -5.09
N LYS A 47 17.26 17.62 -4.93
CA LYS A 47 17.58 18.88 -4.23
C LYS A 47 17.02 20.12 -4.93
N ASP A 48 16.81 20.03 -6.25
CA ASP A 48 16.31 21.15 -7.07
C ASP A 48 14.80 21.40 -6.85
N TYR A 49 14.12 20.46 -6.20
CA TYR A 49 12.69 20.54 -5.88
C TYR A 49 12.48 20.99 -4.43
N SER A 50 11.46 21.82 -4.22
CA SER A 50 11.08 22.31 -2.88
C SER A 50 9.83 21.63 -2.31
N THR A 51 9.19 20.73 -3.05
CA THR A 51 7.95 20.03 -2.64
C THR A 51 8.16 19.13 -1.42
N ALA A 52 7.09 18.86 -0.66
CA ALA A 52 7.11 17.87 0.42
C ALA A 52 7.57 16.49 -0.05
N GLU A 53 7.10 16.02 -1.22
CA GLU A 53 7.47 14.73 -1.81
C GLU A 53 8.98 14.61 -2.06
N ALA A 54 9.59 15.58 -2.75
CA ALA A 54 11.03 15.59 -3.00
C ALA A 54 11.86 15.56 -1.71
N SER A 55 11.43 16.33 -0.70
CA SER A 55 12.08 16.39 0.59
C SER A 55 11.96 15.04 1.34
N ALA A 56 10.80 14.41 1.32
CA ALA A 56 10.59 13.10 1.92
C ALA A 56 11.43 12.00 1.23
N TRP A 57 11.60 12.07 -0.10
CA TRP A 57 12.52 11.18 -0.80
C TRP A 57 13.98 11.36 -0.37
N LEU A 58 14.43 12.60 -0.12
CA LEU A 58 15.79 12.83 0.39
C LEU A 58 15.97 12.26 1.80
N VAL A 59 14.94 12.36 2.67
CA VAL A 59 14.93 11.71 3.98
C VAL A 59 15.00 10.18 3.85
N TYR A 60 14.21 9.59 2.95
CA TYR A 60 14.28 8.16 2.63
C TYR A 60 15.68 7.74 2.15
N LEU A 61 16.28 8.51 1.25
CA LEU A 61 17.60 8.21 0.69
C LEU A 61 18.71 8.24 1.75
N ASN A 62 18.68 9.18 2.69
CA ASN A 62 19.60 9.19 3.83
C ASN A 62 19.45 7.93 4.69
N GLN A 63 18.20 7.53 4.98
CA GLN A 63 17.92 6.47 5.93
C GLN A 63 18.11 5.06 5.36
N PHE A 64 17.84 4.84 4.08
CA PHE A 64 17.77 3.50 3.48
C PHE A 64 18.71 3.30 2.30
N GLU A 65 19.32 4.36 1.76
CA GLU A 65 20.21 4.28 0.60
C GLU A 65 21.56 4.97 0.89
N PRO A 66 22.49 4.32 1.64
CA PRO A 66 23.76 4.94 2.02
C PRO A 66 24.59 5.44 0.83
N THR A 67 24.45 4.81 -0.34
CA THR A 67 25.13 5.21 -1.58
C THR A 67 24.57 6.50 -2.19
N SER A 68 23.46 7.04 -1.67
CA SER A 68 22.88 8.32 -2.06
C SER A 68 23.74 9.52 -1.65
N LYS A 69 24.58 9.36 -0.62
CA LYS A 69 25.42 10.43 -0.02
C LYS A 69 24.61 11.63 0.50
N VAL A 70 23.34 11.44 0.85
CA VAL A 70 22.57 12.45 1.58
C VAL A 70 23.05 12.47 3.03
N SER A 71 23.56 13.61 3.49
CA SER A 71 24.03 13.77 4.87
C SER A 71 22.87 13.89 5.86
N ASP A 72 23.14 13.65 7.14
CA ASP A 72 22.14 13.78 8.20
C ASP A 72 21.63 15.22 8.34
N GLU A 73 22.50 16.23 8.17
CA GLU A 73 22.11 17.64 8.24
C GLU A 73 21.15 18.00 7.10
N LEU A 74 21.43 17.51 5.89
CA LEU A 74 20.53 17.71 4.76
C LEU A 74 19.21 16.96 4.97
N ALA A 75 19.25 15.73 5.50
CA ALA A 75 18.05 14.97 5.78
C ALA A 75 17.17 15.66 6.83
N GLN A 76 17.75 16.21 7.89
CA GLN A 76 17.02 16.98 8.90
C GLN A 76 16.37 18.23 8.30
N ALA A 77 17.13 19.02 7.53
CA ALA A 77 16.59 20.22 6.89
C ALA A 77 15.45 19.87 5.91
N ARG A 78 15.56 18.74 5.20
CA ARG A 78 14.51 18.26 4.30
C ARG A 78 13.30 17.71 5.04
N TYR A 79 13.49 17.06 6.19
CA TYR A 79 12.40 16.68 7.07
C TYR A 79 11.56 17.89 7.47
N GLU A 80 12.18 18.94 8.00
CA GLU A 80 11.51 20.20 8.37
C GLU A 80 10.83 20.87 7.18
N GLN A 81 11.49 20.88 6.02
CA GLN A 81 10.93 21.43 4.79
C GLN A 81 9.70 20.63 4.31
N ALA A 82 9.70 19.30 4.46
CA ALA A 82 8.54 18.48 4.11
C ALA A 82 7.34 18.84 5.00
N LEU A 83 7.55 18.95 6.32
CA LEU A 83 6.51 19.37 7.27
C LEU A 83 5.94 20.76 6.93
N ALA A 84 6.80 21.70 6.52
CA ALA A 84 6.38 23.04 6.15
C ALA A 84 5.51 23.07 4.87
N ASN A 85 5.77 22.15 3.93
CA ASN A 85 5.23 22.18 2.58
C ASN A 85 4.09 21.20 2.30
N PHE A 86 3.64 20.43 3.30
CA PHE A 86 2.37 19.72 3.22
C PHE A 86 1.21 20.68 2.97
N SER A 87 0.29 20.30 2.08
CA SER A 87 -0.89 21.11 1.78
C SER A 87 -1.87 21.17 2.97
N ASP A 88 -1.92 20.10 3.76
CA ASP A 88 -2.76 19.96 4.95
C ASP A 88 -1.92 19.94 6.24
N LYS A 89 -2.19 20.89 7.16
CA LYS A 89 -1.47 20.98 8.44
C LYS A 89 -1.73 19.81 9.38
N SER A 90 -2.86 19.12 9.26
CA SER A 90 -3.12 17.89 10.01
C SER A 90 -2.19 16.76 9.58
N VAL A 91 -1.83 16.70 8.28
CA VAL A 91 -0.85 15.73 7.76
C VAL A 91 0.55 16.03 8.28
N ALA A 92 0.94 17.30 8.30
CA ALA A 92 2.22 17.71 8.88
C ALA A 92 2.33 17.35 10.37
N LEU A 93 1.28 17.60 11.15
CA LEU A 93 1.25 17.24 12.58
C LEU A 93 1.40 15.71 12.79
N MET A 94 0.67 14.92 12.01
CA MET A 94 0.75 13.47 12.07
C MET A 94 2.14 12.94 11.67
N ALA A 95 2.78 13.54 10.67
CA ALA A 95 4.15 13.21 10.32
C ALA A 95 5.12 13.53 11.48
N SER A 96 4.98 14.71 12.11
CA SER A 96 5.85 15.11 13.23
C SER A 96 5.71 14.22 14.47
N ASP A 97 4.51 13.73 14.77
CA ASP A 97 4.24 12.89 15.94
C ASP A 97 4.90 11.51 15.87
N ASN A 98 5.43 11.10 14.71
CA ASN A 98 6.14 9.84 14.54
C ASN A 98 7.63 9.89 14.96
N GLY A 99 8.13 11.05 15.41
CA GLY A 99 9.38 11.17 16.16
C GLY A 99 10.65 10.94 15.34
N TYR A 100 10.89 11.73 14.30
CA TYR A 100 12.10 11.59 13.47
C TYR A 100 13.42 11.90 14.22
N ASP A 101 13.38 12.77 15.24
CA ASP A 101 14.59 13.18 15.98
C ASP A 101 15.17 12.07 16.88
N ALA A 102 14.40 11.02 17.17
CA ALA A 102 14.84 9.89 17.98
C ALA A 102 15.36 8.74 17.11
N ALA A 103 16.58 8.28 17.37
CA ALA A 103 17.23 7.22 16.60
C ALA A 103 16.39 5.92 16.52
N ALA A 104 15.65 5.59 17.59
CA ALA A 104 14.81 4.39 17.64
C ALA A 104 13.60 4.44 16.68
N THR A 105 13.13 5.65 16.32
CA THR A 105 11.92 5.87 15.52
C THR A 105 12.23 6.49 14.15
N LYS A 106 13.44 7.02 13.94
CA LYS A 106 13.89 7.71 12.72
C LYS A 106 13.56 6.96 11.44
N ALA A 107 13.83 5.64 11.40
CA ALA A 107 13.54 4.82 10.21
C ALA A 107 12.04 4.72 9.90
N LYS A 108 11.21 4.47 10.93
CA LYS A 108 9.76 4.43 10.78
C LYS A 108 9.20 5.80 10.38
N ALA A 109 9.68 6.87 11.03
CA ALA A 109 9.27 8.24 10.74
C ALA A 109 9.62 8.65 9.30
N ALA A 110 10.78 8.23 8.77
CA ALA A 110 11.16 8.46 7.37
C ALA A 110 10.17 7.81 6.39
N LEU A 111 9.75 6.56 6.64
CA LEU A 111 8.79 5.86 5.78
C LEU A 111 7.39 6.47 5.87
N ILE A 112 6.95 6.86 7.07
CA ILE A 112 5.65 7.50 7.28
C ILE A 112 5.63 8.89 6.64
N LEU A 113 6.69 9.69 6.78
CA LEU A 113 6.81 10.97 6.09
C LEU A 113 6.68 10.78 4.57
N LEU A 114 7.38 9.79 4.01
CA LEU A 114 7.32 9.50 2.58
C LEU A 114 5.92 9.10 2.14
N ARG A 115 5.27 8.18 2.85
CA ARG A 115 3.89 7.81 2.59
C ARG A 115 2.98 9.05 2.55
N LEU A 116 3.03 9.86 3.60
CA LEU A 116 2.17 11.02 3.74
C LEU A 116 2.42 12.05 2.64
N ALA A 117 3.68 12.24 2.24
CA ALA A 117 4.04 13.13 1.14
C ALA A 117 3.54 12.63 -0.21
N LEU A 118 3.48 11.31 -0.42
CA LEU A 118 2.90 10.69 -1.61
C LEU A 118 1.37 10.80 -1.63
N GLU A 119 0.70 10.68 -0.47
CA GLU A 119 -0.73 10.93 -0.30
C GLU A 119 -1.07 12.40 -0.65
N ASP A 120 -0.32 13.35 -0.07
CA ASP A 120 -0.54 14.79 -0.25
C ASP A 120 -0.29 15.28 -1.69
N ALA A 121 0.63 14.64 -2.41
CA ALA A 121 0.91 14.98 -3.81
C ALA A 121 -0.30 14.75 -4.73
N SER A 122 -1.27 13.90 -4.36
CA SER A 122 -2.52 13.64 -5.11
C SER A 122 -2.33 13.21 -6.57
N ARG A 123 -1.18 12.60 -6.90
CA ARG A 123 -0.84 12.16 -8.26
C ARG A 123 -1.24 10.71 -8.49
N ASN A 124 -2.11 10.47 -9.47
CA ASN A 124 -2.52 9.11 -9.90
C ASN A 124 -1.36 8.25 -10.44
N GLU A 125 -0.19 8.85 -10.71
CA GLU A 125 0.92 8.22 -11.44
C GLU A 125 2.15 7.88 -10.59
N SER A 126 2.14 8.01 -9.25
CA SER A 126 3.33 7.72 -8.42
C SER A 126 3.61 6.21 -8.22
N GLN A 127 3.45 5.40 -9.28
CA GLN A 127 3.71 3.96 -9.36
C GLN A 127 5.17 3.55 -9.07
N MET A 128 6.03 4.48 -8.65
CA MET A 128 7.49 4.41 -8.75
C MET A 128 8.18 3.98 -7.46
N HIS A 129 7.43 3.84 -6.37
CA HIS A 129 7.95 3.49 -5.04
C HIS A 129 7.87 1.98 -4.74
N CYS A 130 7.42 1.16 -5.68
CA CYS A 130 7.27 -0.29 -5.51
C CYS A 130 8.57 -0.99 -5.06
N PHE A 131 9.72 -0.44 -5.45
CA PHE A 131 11.02 -0.96 -5.04
C PHE A 131 11.26 -0.87 -3.53
N ILE A 132 10.65 0.10 -2.83
CA ILE A 132 10.83 0.31 -1.39
C ILE A 132 10.46 -0.95 -0.64
N PHE A 133 9.33 -1.55 -0.98
CA PHE A 133 8.82 -2.75 -0.34
C PHE A 133 9.81 -3.92 -0.41
N LYS A 134 10.46 -4.11 -1.57
CA LYS A 134 11.47 -5.16 -1.74
C LYS A 134 12.79 -4.82 -1.02
N ARG A 135 13.15 -3.54 -0.91
CA ARG A 135 14.42 -3.10 -0.29
C ARG A 135 14.38 -3.04 1.23
N VAL A 136 13.29 -2.49 1.76
CA VAL A 136 13.11 -2.23 3.18
C VAL A 136 12.40 -3.40 3.86
N GLY A 137 11.51 -4.10 3.13
CA GLY A 137 10.75 -5.22 3.65
C GLY A 137 9.61 -4.79 4.56
N TRP A 138 9.37 -5.58 5.61
CA TRP A 138 8.23 -5.44 6.52
C TRP A 138 7.97 -4.02 7.06
N PRO A 139 8.98 -3.25 7.49
CA PRO A 139 8.75 -1.88 7.98
C PRO A 139 8.09 -0.97 6.94
N ALA A 140 8.33 -1.18 5.65
CA ALA A 140 7.67 -0.42 4.60
C ALA A 140 6.21 -0.85 4.42
N TYR A 141 5.93 -2.16 4.47
CA TYR A 141 4.54 -2.65 4.43
C TYR A 141 3.72 -2.14 5.62
N GLU A 142 4.30 -2.10 6.82
CA GLU A 142 3.62 -1.52 7.99
C GLU A 142 3.37 -0.02 7.84
N ALA A 143 4.39 0.75 7.40
CA ALA A 143 4.24 2.19 7.25
C ALA A 143 3.17 2.57 6.22
N PHE A 144 3.03 1.78 5.15
CA PHE A 144 2.06 1.98 4.06
C PHE A 144 0.72 1.23 4.27
N GLY A 145 0.51 0.56 5.40
CA GLY A 145 -0.76 -0.09 5.74
C GLY A 145 -1.83 0.88 6.28
N GLY A 146 -2.85 0.35 6.96
CA GLY A 146 -3.85 1.19 7.64
C GLY A 146 -3.21 2.10 8.70
N PHE A 147 -3.54 3.39 8.69
CA PHE A 147 -2.91 4.38 9.59
C PHE A 147 -3.89 5.43 10.10
N TRP A 148 -4.79 5.91 9.23
CA TRP A 148 -5.71 6.98 9.60
C TRP A 148 -6.93 6.48 10.38
N GLY A 149 -7.33 5.22 10.18
CA GLY A 149 -8.60 4.69 10.70
C GLY A 149 -9.82 5.41 10.11
N SER A 150 -9.67 5.97 8.90
CA SER A 150 -10.70 6.76 8.24
C SER A 150 -10.64 6.62 6.72
N SER A 151 -11.57 7.25 6.01
CA SER A 151 -11.62 7.24 4.54
C SER A 151 -10.32 7.72 3.87
N ARG A 152 -9.44 8.46 4.58
CA ARG A 152 -8.09 8.79 4.09
C ARG A 152 -7.24 7.55 3.78
N ASP A 153 -7.43 6.43 4.48
CA ASP A 153 -6.76 5.16 4.17
C ASP A 153 -7.16 4.57 2.81
N SER A 154 -8.23 5.09 2.17
CA SER A 154 -8.58 4.70 0.79
C SER A 154 -7.77 5.46 -0.27
N GLN A 155 -6.95 6.43 0.14
CA GLN A 155 -6.13 7.27 -0.74
C GLN A 155 -4.64 6.91 -0.67
N VAL A 156 -4.30 5.80 0.00
CA VAL A 156 -2.92 5.36 0.14
C VAL A 156 -2.35 5.10 -1.26
N PRO A 157 -1.19 5.69 -1.59
CA PRO A 157 -0.63 5.67 -2.93
C PRO A 157 0.07 4.33 -3.15
N TYR A 158 -0.69 3.26 -3.37
CA TYR A 158 -0.11 1.95 -3.67
C TYR A 158 0.43 1.92 -5.10
N CYS A 159 1.62 1.36 -5.29
CA CYS A 159 2.10 1.04 -6.62
C CYS A 159 1.31 -0.12 -7.25
N THR A 160 1.23 -0.13 -8.58
CA THR A 160 0.59 -1.21 -9.33
C THR A 160 1.59 -2.31 -9.64
N VAL A 161 1.15 -3.56 -9.53
CA VAL A 161 1.96 -4.73 -9.89
C VAL A 161 1.40 -5.40 -11.15
N PRO A 162 2.24 -5.67 -12.17
CA PRO A 162 1.79 -6.44 -13.33
C PRO A 162 1.46 -7.87 -12.90
N LYS A 163 0.50 -8.49 -13.61
CA LYS A 163 0.08 -9.88 -13.38
C LYS A 163 -0.31 -10.19 -11.92
N ASN A 164 -1.04 -9.27 -11.31
CA ASN A 164 -1.51 -9.38 -9.92
C ASN A 164 -2.27 -10.70 -9.69
N LEU A 165 -1.85 -11.50 -8.70
CA LEU A 165 -2.49 -12.75 -8.29
C LEU A 165 -4.00 -12.58 -8.02
N PHE A 166 -4.39 -11.52 -7.32
CA PHE A 166 -5.78 -11.30 -6.89
C PHE A 166 -6.70 -10.88 -8.05
N ASN A 167 -6.13 -10.59 -9.23
CA ASN A 167 -6.92 -10.37 -10.44
C ASN A 167 -7.38 -11.68 -11.12
N GLN A 168 -6.87 -12.83 -10.69
CA GLN A 168 -7.25 -14.14 -11.24
C GLN A 168 -8.74 -14.46 -10.97
N PRO A 169 -9.45 -15.10 -11.91
CA PRO A 169 -10.88 -15.39 -11.76
C PRO A 169 -11.24 -16.15 -10.49
N ALA A 170 -10.39 -17.10 -10.04
CA ALA A 170 -10.64 -17.87 -8.82
C ALA A 170 -10.63 -16.99 -7.55
N TRP A 171 -9.70 -16.03 -7.46
CA TRP A 171 -9.64 -15.08 -6.35
C TRP A 171 -10.83 -14.12 -6.36
N LYS A 172 -11.21 -13.60 -7.54
CA LYS A 172 -12.43 -12.78 -7.68
C LYS A 172 -13.70 -13.52 -7.26
N ARG A 173 -13.81 -14.80 -7.64
CA ARG A 173 -14.93 -15.66 -7.25
C ARG A 173 -14.98 -15.89 -5.73
N LEU A 174 -13.83 -16.15 -5.10
CA LEU A 174 -13.73 -16.29 -3.65
C LEU A 174 -14.15 -15.00 -2.93
N TRP A 175 -13.69 -13.84 -3.41
CA TRP A 175 -14.12 -12.56 -2.87
C TRP A 175 -15.63 -12.35 -2.99
N GLN A 176 -16.22 -12.63 -4.15
CA GLN A 176 -17.67 -12.55 -4.35
C GLN A 176 -18.47 -13.43 -3.37
N THR A 177 -17.95 -14.60 -3.00
CA THR A 177 -18.62 -15.44 -1.98
C THR A 177 -18.59 -14.83 -0.58
N LEU A 178 -17.58 -14.01 -0.28
CA LEU A 178 -17.47 -13.30 1.00
C LEU A 178 -18.23 -11.97 1.01
N GLU A 179 -18.40 -11.32 -0.15
CA GLU A 179 -19.11 -10.04 -0.26
C GLU A 179 -20.52 -10.07 0.33
N VAL A 180 -21.22 -11.20 0.24
CA VAL A 180 -22.55 -11.37 0.84
C VAL A 180 -22.50 -11.19 2.36
N GLN A 181 -21.59 -11.89 3.03
CA GLN A 181 -21.44 -11.79 4.49
C GLN A 181 -20.87 -10.44 4.90
N MET A 182 -19.86 -9.95 4.17
CA MET A 182 -19.31 -8.60 4.36
C MET A 182 -20.41 -7.53 4.28
N GLY A 183 -21.35 -7.66 3.34
CA GLY A 183 -22.50 -6.78 3.20
C GLY A 183 -23.40 -6.80 4.44
N ARG A 184 -23.63 -7.97 5.04
CA ARG A 184 -24.43 -8.11 6.27
C ARG A 184 -23.83 -7.39 7.47
N VAL A 185 -22.51 -7.45 7.64
CA VAL A 185 -21.81 -6.79 8.75
C VAL A 185 -21.43 -5.34 8.45
N SER A 186 -21.54 -4.90 7.18
CA SER A 186 -21.12 -3.56 6.76
C SER A 186 -21.77 -2.38 7.48
N PRO A 187 -23.03 -2.45 7.97
CA PRO A 187 -23.60 -1.35 8.75
C PRO A 187 -22.81 -1.03 10.03
N ASN A 188 -22.05 -1.99 10.56
CA ASN A 188 -21.30 -1.85 11.82
C ASN A 188 -19.87 -1.32 11.64
N PHE A 189 -19.40 -1.19 10.40
CA PHE A 189 -17.99 -0.91 10.09
C PHE A 189 -17.46 0.46 10.53
N GLY A 190 -18.31 1.49 10.62
CA GLY A 190 -17.85 2.86 10.79
C GLY A 190 -16.77 3.26 9.76
N THR A 191 -15.92 4.23 10.11
CA THR A 191 -14.80 4.64 9.23
C THR A 191 -13.53 3.83 9.42
N ILE A 192 -13.43 3.06 10.51
CA ILE A 192 -12.22 2.29 10.86
C ILE A 192 -11.93 1.18 9.83
N VAL A 193 -12.97 0.67 9.15
CA VAL A 193 -12.85 -0.37 8.12
C VAL A 193 -11.91 0.02 6.98
N HIS A 194 -11.77 1.31 6.67
CA HIS A 194 -10.84 1.76 5.65
C HIS A 194 -9.38 1.43 6.01
N GLY A 195 -9.04 1.42 7.29
CA GLY A 195 -7.73 0.96 7.77
C GLY A 195 -7.51 -0.54 7.56
N TYR A 196 -8.55 -1.36 7.70
CA TYR A 196 -8.49 -2.79 7.37
C TYR A 196 -8.29 -2.99 5.86
N TYR A 197 -9.02 -2.27 5.02
CA TYR A 197 -8.89 -2.37 3.57
C TYR A 197 -7.52 -1.92 3.07
N ALA A 198 -6.95 -0.86 3.65
CA ALA A 198 -5.57 -0.46 3.40
C ALA A 198 -4.58 -1.56 3.81
N SER A 199 -4.76 -2.12 5.00
CA SER A 199 -3.94 -3.24 5.49
C SER A 199 -4.05 -4.50 4.61
N TRP A 200 -5.22 -4.81 4.08
CA TRP A 200 -5.38 -5.91 3.13
C TRP A 200 -4.69 -5.61 1.80
N THR A 201 -4.84 -4.40 1.28
CA THR A 201 -4.22 -3.98 0.02
C THR A 201 -2.70 -4.05 0.08
N ILE A 202 -2.10 -3.60 1.19
CA ILE A 202 -0.64 -3.66 1.36
C ILE A 202 -0.13 -5.10 1.50
N ASN A 203 -0.92 -5.99 2.11
CA ASN A 203 -0.60 -7.42 2.19
C ASN A 203 -0.69 -8.10 0.83
N GLU A 204 -1.72 -7.77 0.04
CA GLU A 204 -1.85 -8.25 -1.33
C GLU A 204 -0.69 -7.77 -2.21
N LEU A 205 -0.21 -6.54 -1.99
CA LEU A 205 1.00 -6.02 -2.63
C LEU A 205 2.24 -6.82 -2.19
N HIS A 206 2.38 -7.15 -0.91
CA HIS A 206 3.49 -7.97 -0.39
C HIS A 206 3.54 -9.34 -1.08
N VAL A 207 2.40 -10.03 -1.18
CA VAL A 207 2.29 -11.31 -1.90
C VAL A 207 2.78 -11.17 -3.35
N ASN A 208 2.47 -10.06 -4.00
CA ASN A 208 2.87 -9.84 -5.39
C ASN A 208 4.36 -9.50 -5.57
N ILE A 209 4.97 -8.82 -4.60
CA ILE A 209 6.37 -8.37 -4.68
C ILE A 209 7.35 -9.43 -4.15
N ALA A 210 7.02 -10.06 -3.03
CA ALA A 210 7.91 -10.96 -2.30
C ALA A 210 7.14 -12.18 -1.73
N PRO A 211 6.54 -13.01 -2.61
CA PRO A 211 5.72 -14.15 -2.18
C PRO A 211 6.48 -15.22 -1.38
N GLN A 212 7.81 -15.29 -1.54
CA GLN A 212 8.64 -16.23 -0.79
C GLN A 212 8.61 -15.99 0.73
N ASP A 213 8.34 -14.75 1.16
CA ASP A 213 8.28 -14.39 2.58
C ASP A 213 7.12 -15.12 3.28
N PHE A 214 6.07 -15.48 2.53
CA PHE A 214 4.90 -16.19 3.03
C PHE A 214 5.16 -17.67 3.30
N MET A 215 6.37 -18.19 3.06
CA MET A 215 6.71 -19.56 3.47
C MET A 215 6.87 -19.71 4.99
N ALA A 216 7.32 -18.65 5.67
CA ALA A 216 7.64 -18.67 7.09
C ALA A 216 7.30 -17.32 7.75
N ILE A 217 6.15 -16.75 7.38
CA ILE A 217 5.72 -15.47 7.90
C ILE A 217 5.23 -15.61 9.34
N ASP A 218 5.78 -14.77 10.21
CA ASP A 218 5.43 -14.66 11.62
C ASP A 218 5.16 -13.19 11.92
N GLN A 219 4.01 -12.72 11.46
CA GLN A 219 3.59 -11.34 11.62
C GLN A 219 2.27 -11.28 12.37
N LYS A 220 2.15 -10.28 13.24
CA LYS A 220 0.93 -10.04 14.00
C LYS A 220 -0.22 -9.84 13.01
N PHE A 221 -1.36 -10.49 13.25
CA PHE A 221 -2.54 -10.47 12.37
C PHE A 221 -2.38 -11.15 11.00
N MET A 222 -1.36 -12.01 10.84
CA MET A 222 -1.18 -12.88 9.66
C MET A 222 -1.20 -14.35 10.04
N SER A 223 -2.39 -14.85 10.36
CA SER A 223 -2.58 -16.26 10.71
C SER A 223 -2.46 -17.18 9.50
N THR A 224 -1.54 -18.14 9.57
CA THR A 224 -1.38 -19.23 8.60
C THR A 224 -2.25 -20.46 8.91
N GLN A 225 -3.10 -20.40 9.94
CA GLN A 225 -3.97 -21.50 10.30
C GLN A 225 -5.03 -21.77 9.22
N PRO A 226 -5.31 -23.04 8.87
CA PRO A 226 -6.38 -23.38 7.95
C PRO A 226 -7.73 -22.79 8.39
N VAL A 227 -8.49 -22.28 7.44
CA VAL A 227 -9.74 -21.55 7.73
C VAL A 227 -10.97 -22.45 7.71
N GLU A 228 -10.87 -23.64 7.13
CA GLU A 228 -11.97 -24.60 7.04
C GLU A 228 -12.57 -24.94 8.40
N PRO A 229 -11.80 -25.28 9.46
CA PRO A 229 -12.38 -25.53 10.77
C PRO A 229 -13.13 -24.33 11.34
N ARG A 230 -12.61 -23.11 11.12
CA ARG A 230 -13.26 -21.86 11.57
C ARG A 230 -14.59 -21.64 10.84
N LEU A 231 -14.63 -21.86 9.53
CA LEU A 231 -15.84 -21.75 8.72
C LEU A 231 -16.87 -22.83 9.06
N SER A 232 -16.44 -24.07 9.30
CA SER A 232 -17.34 -25.17 9.67
C SER A 232 -17.99 -24.98 11.04
N ASN A 233 -17.26 -24.38 11.99
CA ASN A 233 -17.73 -24.18 13.37
C ASN A 233 -18.43 -22.82 13.61
N TRP A 234 -18.61 -22.01 12.56
CA TRP A 234 -19.25 -20.69 12.69
C TRP A 234 -20.74 -20.82 13.05
N ASP A 235 -21.27 -19.89 13.85
CA ASP A 235 -22.69 -19.88 14.21
C ASP A 235 -23.59 -19.75 12.96
N GLU A 236 -24.49 -20.71 12.76
CA GLU A 236 -25.44 -20.74 11.64
C GLU A 236 -26.39 -19.54 11.64
N LYS A 237 -26.67 -18.96 12.81
CA LYS A 237 -27.53 -17.75 12.92
C LYS A 237 -26.87 -16.52 12.32
N SER A 238 -25.55 -16.40 12.45
CA SER A 238 -24.79 -15.24 11.97
C SER A 238 -24.35 -15.36 10.51
N TRP A 239 -24.20 -16.59 10.00
CA TRP A 239 -23.81 -16.84 8.62
C TRP A 239 -24.37 -18.20 8.14
N PRO A 240 -25.23 -18.29 7.12
CA PRO A 240 -25.77 -19.58 6.68
C PRO A 240 -24.72 -20.61 6.27
N ALA A 241 -24.90 -21.87 6.67
CA ALA A 241 -23.97 -22.98 6.36
C ALA A 241 -23.73 -23.17 4.85
N ILE A 242 -24.77 -23.00 4.03
CA ILE A 242 -24.67 -23.14 2.57
C ILE A 242 -23.67 -22.15 1.94
N GLU A 243 -23.56 -20.95 2.51
CA GLU A 243 -22.63 -19.92 2.02
C GLU A 243 -21.20 -20.23 2.46
N ARG A 244 -21.02 -20.67 3.72
CA ARG A 244 -19.71 -21.10 4.23
C ARG A 244 -19.19 -22.33 3.48
N ASP A 245 -20.06 -23.28 3.16
CA ASP A 245 -19.72 -24.44 2.34
C ASP A 245 -19.29 -24.04 0.92
N ALA A 246 -19.90 -23.00 0.35
CA ALA A 246 -19.47 -22.46 -0.94
C ALA A 246 -18.06 -21.86 -0.87
N VAL A 247 -17.74 -21.15 0.22
CA VAL A 247 -16.38 -20.65 0.49
C VAL A 247 -15.40 -21.82 0.62
N ILE A 248 -15.69 -22.79 1.48
CA ILE A 248 -14.84 -23.98 1.71
C ILE A 248 -14.57 -24.72 0.40
N LYS A 249 -15.59 -24.91 -0.45
CA LYS A 249 -15.46 -25.56 -1.76
C LYS A 249 -14.58 -24.78 -2.74
N ALA A 250 -14.48 -23.46 -2.61
CA ALA A 250 -13.63 -22.63 -3.48
C ALA A 250 -12.14 -22.70 -3.09
N LEU A 251 -11.80 -22.92 -1.81
CA LEU A 251 -10.43 -22.84 -1.30
C LEU A 251 -9.43 -23.78 -2.02
N PRO A 252 -9.74 -25.06 -2.32
CA PRO A 252 -8.80 -25.92 -3.03
C PRO A 252 -8.40 -25.36 -4.41
N THR A 253 -9.37 -24.83 -5.15
CA THR A 253 -9.12 -24.22 -6.48
C THR A 253 -8.26 -22.97 -6.34
N VAL A 254 -8.52 -22.11 -5.35
CA VAL A 254 -7.74 -20.90 -5.12
C VAL A 254 -6.29 -21.22 -4.74
N ARG A 255 -6.08 -22.22 -3.86
CA ARG A 255 -4.72 -22.70 -3.52
C ARG A 255 -3.99 -23.24 -4.74
N GLN A 256 -4.67 -24.01 -5.60
CA GLN A 256 -4.07 -24.54 -6.82
C GLN A 256 -3.68 -23.44 -7.81
N ILE A 257 -4.57 -22.48 -8.07
CA ILE A 257 -4.28 -21.33 -8.94
C ILE A 257 -3.14 -20.48 -8.37
N THR A 258 -3.12 -20.27 -7.05
CA THR A 258 -2.05 -19.53 -6.39
C THR A 258 -0.72 -20.25 -6.53
N LYS A 259 -0.68 -21.57 -6.29
CA LYS A 259 0.51 -22.39 -6.51
C LYS A 259 1.02 -22.27 -7.94
N MET A 260 0.16 -22.45 -8.94
CA MET A 260 0.53 -22.35 -10.36
C MET A 260 1.12 -20.98 -10.68
N TRP A 261 0.46 -19.90 -10.23
CA TRP A 261 0.97 -18.54 -10.42
C TRP A 261 2.33 -18.33 -9.74
N LEU A 262 2.55 -18.87 -8.54
CA LEU A 262 3.86 -18.80 -7.86
C LEU A 262 4.97 -19.54 -8.63
N GLN A 263 4.63 -20.65 -9.29
CA GLN A 263 5.59 -21.40 -10.11
C GLN A 263 5.85 -20.66 -11.43
N ASP A 264 4.80 -20.30 -12.15
CA ASP A 264 4.87 -19.80 -13.53
C ASP A 264 5.32 -18.34 -13.59
N GLU A 265 4.80 -17.49 -12.71
CA GLU A 265 5.04 -16.04 -12.72
C GLU A 265 6.15 -15.60 -11.76
N LYS A 266 6.43 -16.41 -10.73
CA LYS A 266 7.43 -16.08 -9.70
C LYS A 266 8.60 -17.05 -9.66
N GLY A 267 8.60 -18.10 -10.47
CA GLY A 267 9.71 -19.06 -10.58
C GLY A 267 9.95 -19.87 -9.30
N MET A 268 8.95 -19.97 -8.41
CA MET A 268 9.10 -20.70 -7.16
C MET A 268 9.14 -22.21 -7.41
N GLN A 269 9.97 -22.91 -6.62
CA GLN A 269 10.02 -24.36 -6.62
C GLN A 269 8.68 -24.95 -6.16
N ALA A 270 8.29 -26.12 -6.69
CA ALA A 270 6.96 -26.68 -6.47
C ALA A 270 6.59 -26.86 -4.99
N SER A 271 7.53 -27.31 -4.15
CA SER A 271 7.31 -27.49 -2.71
C SER A 271 7.16 -26.15 -1.99
N ALA A 272 8.03 -25.18 -2.29
CA ALA A 272 7.97 -23.82 -1.77
C ALA A 272 6.67 -23.10 -2.17
N ALA A 273 6.27 -23.24 -3.44
CA ALA A 273 5.03 -22.68 -3.97
C ALA A 273 3.80 -23.29 -3.28
N THR A 274 3.80 -24.59 -2.96
CA THR A 274 2.71 -25.21 -2.19
C THR A 274 2.60 -24.62 -0.78
N ILE A 275 3.72 -24.45 -0.07
CA ILE A 275 3.71 -23.88 1.29
C ILE A 275 3.20 -22.43 1.24
N ALA A 276 3.80 -21.60 0.39
CA ALA A 276 3.40 -20.20 0.24
C ALA A 276 1.94 -20.06 -0.20
N ALA A 277 1.46 -20.86 -1.15
CA ALA A 277 0.06 -20.82 -1.58
C ALA A 277 -0.92 -21.11 -0.43
N ASN A 278 -0.61 -22.11 0.40
CA ASN A 278 -1.45 -22.42 1.56
C ASN A 278 -1.48 -21.27 2.57
N ASN A 279 -0.31 -20.70 2.89
CA ASN A 279 -0.18 -19.61 3.84
C ASN A 279 -0.84 -18.31 3.33
N ILE A 280 -0.64 -17.97 2.05
CA ILE A 280 -1.27 -16.80 1.41
C ILE A 280 -2.79 -16.89 1.49
N VAL A 281 -3.35 -18.06 1.13
CA VAL A 281 -4.81 -18.27 1.18
C VAL A 281 -5.32 -18.22 2.63
N ALA A 282 -4.61 -18.85 3.57
CA ALA A 282 -4.97 -18.82 4.98
C ALA A 282 -4.97 -17.39 5.55
N ILE A 283 -3.92 -16.60 5.30
CA ILE A 283 -3.79 -15.23 5.79
C ILE A 283 -4.88 -14.34 5.19
N TRP A 284 -5.05 -14.39 3.87
CA TRP A 284 -6.04 -13.57 3.18
C TRP A 284 -7.46 -13.85 3.69
N MET A 285 -7.78 -15.12 3.94
CA MET A 285 -9.07 -15.54 4.50
C MET A 285 -9.22 -15.15 5.97
N ASN A 286 -8.23 -15.45 6.81
CA ASN A 286 -8.30 -15.13 8.24
C ASN A 286 -8.50 -13.63 8.48
N GLN A 287 -7.80 -12.77 7.74
CA GLN A 287 -7.96 -11.32 7.89
C GLN A 287 -9.39 -10.83 7.59
N ARG A 288 -10.09 -11.46 6.65
CA ARG A 288 -11.48 -11.14 6.33
C ARG A 288 -12.45 -11.72 7.34
N LEU A 289 -12.18 -12.94 7.79
CA LEU A 289 -12.96 -13.58 8.84
C LEU A 289 -12.82 -12.83 10.18
N ASP A 290 -11.64 -12.32 10.52
CA ASP A 290 -11.40 -11.50 11.71
C ASP A 290 -12.26 -10.25 11.70
N LEU A 291 -12.31 -9.54 10.57
CA LEU A 291 -13.21 -8.40 10.39
C LEU A 291 -14.68 -8.82 10.50
N ILE A 292 -15.09 -9.88 9.82
CA ILE A 292 -16.49 -10.35 9.89
C ILE A 292 -16.86 -10.67 11.34
N GLU A 293 -16.00 -11.37 12.09
CA GLU A 293 -16.22 -11.72 13.48
C GLU A 293 -16.31 -10.49 14.39
N GLU A 294 -15.36 -9.56 14.25
CA GLU A 294 -15.33 -8.31 15.01
C GLU A 294 -16.62 -7.50 14.85
N PHE A 295 -17.17 -7.45 13.63
CA PHE A 295 -18.36 -6.67 13.32
C PHE A 295 -19.67 -7.46 13.31
N SER A 296 -19.63 -8.78 13.54
CA SER A 296 -20.83 -9.62 13.69
C SER A 296 -21.46 -9.52 15.09
N GLY A 297 -20.71 -9.04 16.09
CA GLY A 297 -21.13 -8.98 17.50
C GLY A 297 -21.43 -7.58 18.04
N ALA A 298 -21.44 -6.54 17.20
CA ALA A 298 -21.84 -5.21 17.60
C ALA A 298 -23.38 -5.13 17.65
N GLU A 299 -23.94 -5.32 18.85
CA GLU A 299 -25.32 -4.94 19.21
C GLU A 299 -25.47 -3.42 19.36
#